data_AF-A0A7G1IB54-F1
#
_entry.id   AF-A0A7G1IB54-F1
#
_cell.length_a   1.000
_cell.length_b   1.000
_cell.length_c   1.000
_cell.angle_alpha   90.00
_cell.angle_beta   90.00
_cell.angle_gamma   90.00
#
_symmetry.space_group_name_H-M   'P 1'
#
loop_
_entity.id
_entity.type
_entity.pdbx_description
1 polymer ?
#
loop_
_entity_poly.entity_id
_entity_poly.type
_entity_poly.pdbx_seq_one_letter_code
_entity_poly.pdbx_strand_id
1 'polypeptide(L)' 'MLARNAEALYWIGRYVERADDTARILDVAVHQLLEDSSVDPDHASRLLLRVLGIEPPTTNSTCGR' A
#
# COMPACT_ATOMS: atom_id res chain seq x y z
N MET A 1 -16.04 0.18 32.57
CA MET A 1 -15.59 -0.87 31.63
C MET A 1 -16.09 -0.65 30.19
N LEU A 2 -17.33 -0.20 29.95
CA LEU A 2 -17.83 0.08 28.59
C LEU A 2 -17.09 1.22 27.85
N ALA A 3 -16.69 2.27 28.57
CA ALA A 3 -15.98 3.42 27.97
C ALA A 3 -14.66 3.01 27.27
N ARG A 4 -13.88 2.10 27.89
CA ARG A 4 -12.64 1.57 27.31
C ARG A 4 -12.91 0.72 26.07
N ASN A 5 -14.00 -0.05 26.06
CA ASN A 5 -14.39 -0.84 24.90
C ASN A 5 -14.85 0.07 23.75
N ALA A 6 -15.61 1.12 24.05
CA ALA A 6 -16.02 2.11 23.06
C ALA A 6 -14.82 2.84 22.44
N GLU A 7 -13.84 3.24 23.25
CA GLU A 7 -12.59 3.83 22.78
C GLU A 7 -11.80 2.87 21.89
N ALA A 8 -11.67 1.60 22.29
CA ALA A 8 -10.97 0.59 21.49
C ALA A 8 -11.66 0.39 20.12
N LEU A 9 -13.00 0.30 20.10
CA LEU A 9 -13.77 0.16 18.86
C LEU A 9 -13.62 1.39 17.94
N TYR A 10 -13.60 2.59 18.51
CA TYR A 10 -13.35 3.82 17.76
C TYR A 10 -12.00 3.76 17.03
N TRP A 11 -10.92 3.42 17.75
CA TRP A 11 -9.60 3.32 17.14
C TRP A 11 -9.52 2.22 16.09
N ILE A 12 -10.09 1.03 16.37
CA ILE A 12 -10.15 -0.07 15.40
C ILE A 12 -10.84 0.39 14.12
N GLY A 13 -11.99 1.06 14.22
CA GLY A 13 -12.71 1.58 13.06
C GLY A 13 -11.83 2.47 12.18
N ARG A 14 -11.13 3.45 12.78
CA ARG A 14 -10.24 4.35 12.03
C ARG A 14 -9.05 3.63 11.39
N TYR A 15 -8.50 2.61 12.04
CA TYR A 15 -7.43 1.79 11.45
C TYR A 15 -7.95 0.92 10.31
N VAL A 16 -9.16 0.38 10.42
CA VAL A 16 -9.82 -0.38 9.34
C VAL A 16 -10.10 0.51 8.13
N GLU A 17 -10.61 1.73 8.33
CA GLU A 17 -10.80 2.71 7.25
C GLU A 17 -9.49 3.00 6.50
N ARG A 18 -8.40 3.32 7.24
CA ARG A 18 -7.08 3.55 6.63
C ARG A 18 -6.54 2.32 5.88
N ALA A 19 -6.79 1.13 6.42
CA ALA A 19 -6.37 -0.11 5.78
C ALA A 19 -7.15 -0.36 4.48
N ASP A 20 -8.46 -0.13 4.49
CA ASP A 20 -9.34 -0.23 3.32
C ASP A 20 -8.93 0.77 2.21
N ASP A 21 -8.63 2.01 2.58
CA ASP A 21 -8.12 3.02 1.64
C ASP A 21 -6.80 2.57 0.97
N THR A 22 -5.88 2.01 1.75
CA THR A 22 -4.61 1.47 1.23
C THR A 22 -4.85 0.26 0.33
N ALA A 23 -5.76 -0.62 0.70
CA ALA A 23 -6.12 -1.81 -0.09
C ALA A 23 -6.72 -1.42 -1.45
N ARG A 24 -7.59 -0.41 -1.51
CA ARG A 24 -8.14 0.09 -2.78
C ARG A 24 -7.07 0.61 -3.74
N ILE A 25 -6.05 1.31 -3.23
CA ILE A 25 -4.93 1.78 -4.05
C ILE A 25 -4.13 0.60 -4.61
N LEU A 26 -3.84 -0.39 -3.76
CA LEU A 26 -3.11 -1.59 -4.17
C LEU A 26 -3.88 -2.42 -5.20
N ASP A 27 -5.19 -2.58 -5.01
CA ASP A 27 -6.06 -3.33 -5.91
C ASP A 27 -5.99 -2.79 -7.36
N VAL A 28 -6.14 -1.47 -7.53
CA VAL A 28 -6.03 -0.82 -8.84
C VAL A 28 -4.64 -1.01 -9.45
N ALA A 29 -3.57 -0.87 -8.66
CA ALA A 29 -2.21 -1.03 -9.14
C ALA A 29 -1.93 -2.48 -9.60
N VAL A 30 -2.41 -3.47 -8.84
CA VAL A 30 -2.29 -4.88 -9.20
C VAL A 30 -3.12 -5.20 -10.43
N HIS A 31 -4.33 -4.67 -10.51
CA HIS A 31 -5.20 -4.85 -11.67
C HIS A 31 -4.55 -4.34 -12.95
N GLN A 32 -3.97 -3.13 -12.93
CA GLN A 32 -3.23 -2.58 -14.09
C GLN A 32 -2.04 -3.45 -14.51
N LEU A 33 -1.26 -3.96 -13.55
CA LEU A 33 -0.12 -4.84 -13.83
C LEU A 33 -0.53 -6.18 -14.46
N LEU A 34 -1.72 -6.67 -14.12
CA LEU A 34 -2.24 -7.92 -14.68
C LEU A 34 -2.85 -7.74 -16.06
N GLU A 35 -3.42 -6.57 -16.34
CA GLU A 35 -4.07 -6.27 -17.62
C GLU A 35 -3.08 -5.85 -18.72
N ASP A 36 -2.00 -5.15 -18.36
CA ASP A 36 -1.03 -4.63 -19.32
C ASP A 36 0.40 -5.12 -19.01
N SER A 37 0.87 -6.06 -19.82
CA SER A 37 2.22 -6.65 -19.72
C SER A 37 3.34 -5.71 -20.15
N SER A 38 3.03 -4.54 -20.71
CA SER A 38 4.01 -3.50 -21.01
C SER A 38 4.39 -2.66 -19.79
N VAL A 39 3.60 -2.75 -18.71
CA VAL A 39 3.87 -2.03 -17.45
C VAL A 39 5.02 -2.72 -16.71
N ASP A 40 6.06 -1.94 -16.42
CA ASP A 40 7.18 -2.41 -15.61
C ASP A 40 6.75 -2.54 -14.12
N PRO A 41 6.75 -3.77 -13.55
CA PRO A 41 6.34 -3.98 -12.17
C PRO A 41 7.26 -3.29 -11.15
N ASP A 42 8.55 -3.14 -11.45
CA ASP A 42 9.49 -2.48 -10.56
C ASP A 42 9.24 -0.96 -10.52
N HIS A 43 8.92 -0.36 -11.66
CA HIS A 43 8.51 1.04 -11.71
C HIS A 43 7.18 1.27 -10.99
N ALA A 44 6.18 0.43 -11.24
CA ALA A 44 4.86 0.54 -10.62
C ALA A 44 4.92 0.42 -9.10
N SER A 45 5.70 -0.54 -8.57
CA SER A 45 5.88 -0.71 -7.13
C SER A 45 6.54 0.50 -6.46
N ARG A 46 7.55 1.11 -7.11
CA ARG A 46 8.19 2.35 -6.61
C ARG A 46 7.24 3.53 -6.57
N LEU A 47 6.39 3.68 -7.59
CA LEU A 47 5.35 4.72 -7.60
C LEU A 47 4.33 4.49 -6.49
N LEU A 48 3.89 3.25 -6.29
CA LEU A 48 2.97 2.88 -5.21
C LEU A 48 3.56 3.22 -3.84
N LEU A 49 4.82 2.86 -3.59
CA LEU A 49 5.50 3.19 -2.33
C LEU A 49 5.52 4.71 -2.08
N ARG A 50 5.85 5.51 -3.11
CA ARG A 50 5.81 6.97 -3.01
C ARG A 50 4.42 7.51 -2.71
N VAL A 51 3.38 6.98 -3.35
CA VAL A 51 1.98 7.35 -3.10
C VAL A 51 1.58 7.03 -1.66
N LEU A 52 2.05 5.92 -1.11
CA LEU A 52 1.85 5.56 0.30
C LEU A 52 2.74 6.36 1.28
N GLY A 53 3.56 7.28 0.78
CA GLY A 53 4.48 8.09 1.60
C GLY A 53 5.69 7.30 2.11
N ILE A 54 5.99 6.15 1.50
CA ILE A 54 7.14 5.30 1.81
C ILE A 54 8.23 5.61 0.79
N GLU A 55 9.43 5.99 1.27
CA GLU A 55 10.56 6.19 0.37
C GLU A 55 10.99 4.84 -0.24
N PRO A 56 10.95 4.68 -1.58
CA PRO A 56 11.37 3.44 -2.20
C PRO A 56 12.87 3.23 -2.02
N PRO A 57 13.33 1.96 -1.87
CA PRO A 57 14.74 1.68 -1.70
C PRO A 57 15.55 2.23 -2.89
N THR A 58 16.60 2.99 -2.61
CA THR A 58 17.51 3.50 -3.64
C THR A 58 18.19 2.32 -4.32
N THR A 59 18.15 2.29 -5.65
CA THR A 59 18.78 1.25 -6.48
C THR A 59 20.29 1.37 -6.43
N ASN A 60 20.91 0.96 -5.35
CA ASN A 60 22.36 0.81 -5.23
C ASN A 60 22.67 -0.42 -4.38
N SER A 61 22.26 -1.58 -4.89
CA SER A 61 22.89 -2.90 -4.69
C SER A 61 22.25 -3.92 -5.65
N THR A 62 22.96 -4.24 -6.74
CA THR A 62 23.04 -5.58 -7.35
C THR A 62 21.78 -6.46 -7.36
N CYS A 63 20.92 -6.32 -8.36
CA CYS A 63 20.17 -7.44 -8.94
C CYS A 63 20.61 -7.54 -10.40
N GLY A 64 21.77 -8.16 -10.59
CA GLY A 64 22.56 -8.10 -11.80
C GLY A 64 23.85 -8.88 -11.61
N ARG A 65 23.71 -10.13 -11.17
CA ARG A 65 24.59 -11.27 -11.42
C ARG A 65 23.92 -12.53 -10.89
#